data_AF-A0A372IN82-F1
#
_entry.id   AF-A0A372IN82-F1
#
_cell.length_a   1.000
_cell.length_b   1.000
_cell.length_c   1.000
_cell.angle_alpha   90.00
_cell.angle_beta   90.00
_cell.angle_gamma   90.00
#
_symmetry.space_group_name_H-M   'P 1'
#
loop_
_entity.id
_entity.type
_entity.pdbx_description
1 polymer ?
#
loop_
_entity_poly.entity_id
_entity_poly.type
_entity_poly.pdbx_seq_one_letter_code
_entity_poly.pdbx_strand_id
1 'polypeptide(L)'
;MIQRCKHSLVFLLLATLPAFAADKHKKSEPAPPAPEVAPWDQPQPAVENLDLGMYARIREEGFSHSHIMEYASALTDDIGPRLTGSPNMAKANAWTRDQLTAMGCANAHLEDWGDFGLGWQQLNTWVRMTSPDTAVFIAQATPWSPSTSGPVTAEAISVNIETEHDFEKYKGKLAGKIVLLGAMRDVPPVDKALFERYTAEELEKLAEYPASGNDAEDMQRRIRAYIQRSRLVDQVAQFLADEKAAAVIRPSRDAADGGGSGGTIFDDNGAALGRTPYLADHAVKVPVVVMAIESYGRVIRLLEQHVPVTIQMDVETKFTGDHEHGFDTIAEIPGTDPQLKDQVVMVGGHLDSWIAGTGATDNGAGTIVAMEVMRILNALGVHPRRTIRVALWSGEEEGLFGSRGYVRQHFGSAPPSITPDQLILPEFLRRASGPLELKPEQKLISGYFNVDNGSGKIRGVYLQQNAAVAPIFAQWIAPLKDLGVTTLTMRNTGGTDHLSFDAVGIPGFQFIQDPLDYESRTHHSNQDVFERLQPADLRQAAIVEAIFVYNAAMRDQMLPRKPLPHPEQQTTPLKDLFPGATEGNTGAVAANM
;
A
#
# COMPACT_ATOMS: atom_id res chain seq x y z
N MET A 1 84.85 42.33 -56.22
CA MET A 1 84.72 41.03 -56.92
C MET A 1 83.24 40.84 -57.21
N ILE A 2 82.75 41.15 -58.43
CA ILE A 2 82.70 40.24 -59.61
C ILE A 2 81.80 39.04 -59.24
N GLN A 3 80.69 38.66 -59.88
CA GLN A 3 80.13 38.77 -61.24
C GLN A 3 78.62 38.41 -61.09
N ARG A 4 77.65 39.15 -61.63
CA ARG A 4 77.05 39.02 -62.99
C ARG A 4 76.38 37.67 -63.32
N CYS A 5 75.15 37.82 -63.85
CA CYS A 5 74.55 37.08 -64.98
C CYS A 5 74.04 35.65 -64.68
N LYS A 6 72.90 35.16 -65.20
CA LYS A 6 72.19 35.33 -66.49
C LYS A 6 70.70 34.89 -66.31
N HIS A 7 69.72 35.58 -66.92
CA HIS A 7 68.94 35.14 -68.13
C HIS A 7 68.36 33.72 -68.03
N SER A 8 67.16 33.36 -68.47
CA SER A 8 65.99 33.98 -69.11
C SER A 8 65.01 32.80 -69.27
N LEU A 9 63.68 32.98 -69.11
CA LEU A 9 62.70 32.64 -70.14
C LEU A 9 61.26 32.85 -69.62
N VAL A 10 60.51 33.55 -70.45
CA VAL A 10 59.07 33.77 -70.40
C VAL A 10 58.37 32.52 -70.93
N PHE A 11 57.30 32.06 -70.29
CA PHE A 11 56.09 31.63 -70.99
C PHE A 11 54.85 31.87 -70.12
N LEU A 12 53.98 32.71 -70.67
CA LEU A 12 52.67 33.08 -70.15
C LEU A 12 51.68 31.99 -70.57
N LEU A 13 51.00 31.34 -69.63
CA LEU A 13 49.75 30.65 -69.91
C LEU A 13 48.76 30.99 -68.78
N LEU A 14 47.77 31.83 -69.10
CA LEU A 14 46.60 32.06 -68.25
C LEU A 14 45.69 30.82 -68.32
N ALA A 15 45.42 30.23 -67.16
CA ALA A 15 44.23 29.43 -66.91
C ALA A 15 43.71 29.77 -65.51
N THR A 16 42.41 30.00 -65.42
CA THR A 16 41.69 30.56 -64.27
C THR A 16 41.23 29.50 -63.26
N LEU A 17 41.26 29.90 -61.97
CA LEU A 17 40.54 29.37 -60.78
C LEU A 17 41.07 28.09 -60.10
N PRO A 18 40.87 27.87 -58.78
CA PRO A 18 40.54 28.77 -57.66
C PRO A 18 41.63 28.79 -56.56
N ALA A 19 41.57 29.77 -55.66
CA ALA A 19 42.45 29.85 -54.50
C ALA A 19 42.17 28.72 -53.50
N PHE A 20 43.11 27.77 -53.38
CA PHE A 20 43.19 26.91 -52.21
C PHE A 20 43.72 27.74 -51.04
N ALA A 21 42.81 28.24 -50.20
CA ALA A 21 43.15 28.64 -48.85
C ALA A 21 43.49 27.35 -48.08
N ALA A 22 44.73 27.26 -47.61
CA ALA A 22 45.13 26.23 -46.66
C ALA A 22 44.39 26.48 -45.34
N ASP A 23 43.27 25.78 -45.14
CA ASP A 23 42.59 25.74 -43.85
C ASP A 23 43.52 25.06 -42.84
N LYS A 24 43.99 25.86 -41.88
CA LYS A 24 44.65 25.36 -40.68
C LYS A 24 43.73 24.33 -40.05
N HIS A 25 44.22 23.12 -39.82
CA HIS A 25 43.54 22.08 -39.04
C HIS A 25 42.91 22.69 -37.78
N LYS A 26 41.59 22.95 -37.84
CA LYS A 26 40.76 23.08 -36.64
C LYS A 26 40.85 21.72 -35.95
N LYS A 27 41.45 21.67 -34.77
CA LYS A 27 41.20 20.58 -33.83
C LYS A 27 39.68 20.46 -33.73
N SER A 28 39.14 19.32 -34.15
CA SER A 28 37.76 18.97 -33.84
C SER A 28 37.57 19.15 -32.34
N GLU A 29 36.64 20.01 -31.94
CA GLU A 29 36.13 19.98 -30.57
C GLU A 29 35.75 18.53 -30.26
N PRO A 30 36.13 17.99 -29.09
CA PRO A 30 35.65 16.67 -28.70
C PRO A 30 34.13 16.71 -28.78
N ALA A 31 33.54 15.71 -29.43
CA ALA A 31 32.10 15.51 -29.38
C ALA A 31 31.65 15.63 -27.92
N PRO A 32 30.51 16.28 -27.62
CA PRO A 32 29.98 16.27 -26.27
C PRO A 32 29.98 14.83 -25.78
N PRO A 33 30.41 14.56 -24.53
CA PRO A 33 30.40 13.20 -24.01
C PRO A 33 29.01 12.62 -24.25
N ALA A 34 28.96 11.38 -24.77
CA ALA A 34 27.70 10.67 -24.90
C ALA A 34 26.95 10.79 -23.57
N PRO A 35 25.63 11.05 -23.59
CA PRO A 35 24.87 11.19 -22.35
C PRO A 35 25.17 9.97 -21.47
N GLU A 36 25.61 10.24 -20.25
CA GLU A 36 25.93 9.20 -19.28
C GLU A 36 24.70 8.31 -19.13
N VAL A 37 24.83 7.03 -19.53
CA VAL A 37 23.73 6.06 -19.45
C VAL A 37 23.33 5.97 -17.98
N ALA A 38 22.04 6.18 -17.70
CA ALA A 38 21.58 6.17 -16.32
C ALA A 38 21.97 4.85 -15.62
N PRO A 39 22.30 4.85 -14.32
CA PRO A 39 22.84 3.65 -13.65
C PRO A 39 21.95 2.41 -13.74
N TRP A 40 20.62 2.57 -13.89
CA TRP A 40 19.65 1.50 -14.09
C TRP A 40 19.47 1.06 -15.56
N ASP A 41 19.89 1.89 -16.53
CA ASP A 41 19.87 1.59 -17.97
C ASP A 41 21.18 0.94 -18.45
N GLN A 42 22.13 0.74 -17.55
CA GLN A 42 23.37 0.04 -17.85
C GLN A 42 23.09 -1.43 -18.21
N PRO A 43 23.89 -2.03 -19.13
CA PRO A 43 23.80 -3.46 -19.41
C PRO A 43 23.94 -4.28 -18.13
N GLN A 44 22.92 -5.09 -17.85
CA GLN A 44 22.92 -5.97 -16.69
C GLN A 44 23.86 -7.17 -16.95
N PRO A 45 24.61 -7.65 -15.95
CA PRO A 45 25.51 -8.78 -16.13
C PRO A 45 24.70 -10.04 -16.46
N ALA A 46 25.23 -10.89 -17.34
CA ALA A 46 24.59 -12.16 -17.66
C ALA A 46 24.60 -13.13 -16.46
N VAL A 47 25.58 -12.99 -15.57
CA VAL A 47 25.77 -13.82 -14.38
C VAL A 47 25.97 -12.93 -13.16
N GLU A 48 25.20 -13.19 -12.12
CA GLU A 48 25.27 -12.51 -10.83
C GLU A 48 26.44 -13.01 -9.99
N ASN A 49 27.13 -12.09 -9.30
CA ASN A 49 28.16 -12.44 -8.32
C ASN A 49 27.53 -12.69 -6.95
N LEU A 50 26.93 -13.86 -6.76
CA LEU A 50 26.25 -14.23 -5.52
C LEU A 50 27.24 -14.66 -4.44
N ASP A 51 27.16 -14.04 -3.27
CA ASP A 51 27.92 -14.44 -2.09
C ASP A 51 27.15 -15.52 -1.31
N LEU A 52 27.32 -16.78 -1.72
CA LEU A 52 26.67 -17.92 -1.06
C LEU A 52 27.18 -18.13 0.38
N GLY A 53 28.36 -17.62 0.71
CA GLY A 53 28.86 -17.61 2.09
C GLY A 53 28.04 -16.66 2.96
N MET A 54 27.74 -15.45 2.46
CA MET A 54 26.84 -14.53 3.15
C MET A 54 25.42 -15.08 3.24
N TYR A 55 24.90 -15.75 2.21
CA TYR A 55 23.59 -16.41 2.29
C TYR A 55 23.54 -17.39 3.46
N ALA A 56 24.57 -18.22 3.63
CA ALA A 56 24.63 -19.16 4.75
C ALA A 56 24.65 -18.45 6.10
N ARG A 57 25.35 -17.31 6.22
CA ARG A 57 25.40 -16.48 7.43
C ARG A 57 24.06 -15.82 7.75
N ILE A 58 23.39 -15.24 6.75
CA ILE A 58 22.03 -14.67 6.89
C ILE A 58 21.05 -15.74 7.35
N ARG A 59 21.12 -16.94 6.75
CA ARG A 59 20.26 -18.06 7.13
C ARG A 59 20.49 -18.52 8.56
N GLU A 60 21.76 -18.66 8.97
CA GLU A 60 22.09 -18.98 10.35
C GLU A 60 21.44 -17.93 11.26
N GLU A 61 21.80 -16.66 11.08
CA GLU A 61 21.41 -15.57 11.97
C GLU A 61 19.89 -15.44 12.09
N GLY A 62 19.17 -15.55 10.97
CA GLY A 62 17.72 -15.47 10.92
C GLY A 62 16.98 -16.72 11.42
N PHE A 63 17.61 -17.89 11.46
CA PHE A 63 16.97 -19.09 12.02
C PHE A 63 17.30 -19.32 13.49
N SER A 64 18.56 -19.14 13.88
CA SER A 64 19.09 -19.48 15.20
C SER A 64 19.07 -18.33 16.19
N HIS A 65 19.12 -17.08 15.71
CA HIS A 65 19.29 -15.89 16.54
C HIS A 65 18.21 -14.83 16.31
N SER A 66 17.06 -15.25 15.78
CA SER A 66 15.96 -14.33 15.49
C SER A 66 15.18 -13.91 16.72
N HIS A 67 14.85 -12.61 16.76
CA HIS A 67 14.02 -11.98 17.78
C HIS A 67 12.62 -11.61 17.25
N ILE A 68 12.24 -12.10 16.07
CA ILE A 68 11.06 -11.62 15.34
C ILE A 68 9.76 -11.74 16.15
N MET A 69 9.58 -12.80 16.95
CA MET A 69 8.39 -12.96 17.78
C MET A 69 8.41 -12.10 19.05
N GLU A 70 9.58 -11.69 19.53
CA GLU A 70 9.70 -10.73 20.64
C GLU A 70 9.26 -9.34 20.15
N TYR A 71 9.68 -8.95 18.94
CA TYR A 71 9.20 -7.74 18.29
C TYR A 71 7.68 -7.80 18.02
N ALA A 72 7.18 -8.95 17.58
CA ALA A 72 5.75 -9.15 17.37
C ALA A 72 4.97 -8.92 18.67
N SER A 73 5.39 -9.52 19.79
CA SER A 73 4.71 -9.37 21.08
C SER A 73 4.77 -7.93 21.58
N ALA A 74 5.93 -7.25 21.44
CA ALA A 74 6.03 -5.83 21.79
C ALA A 74 5.08 -4.95 20.97
N LEU A 75 4.98 -5.19 19.66
CA LEU A 75 4.12 -4.42 18.76
C LEU A 75 2.63 -4.72 18.96
N THR A 76 2.27 -5.97 19.23
CA THR A 76 0.86 -6.40 19.28
C THR A 76 0.28 -6.46 20.68
N ASP A 77 1.04 -6.95 21.68
CA ASP A 77 0.54 -7.09 23.05
C ASP A 77 0.74 -5.81 23.88
N ASP A 78 1.90 -5.14 23.76
CA ASP A 78 2.20 -3.93 24.55
C ASP A 78 1.71 -2.64 23.88
N ILE A 79 1.81 -2.52 22.56
CA ILE A 79 1.31 -1.36 21.82
C ILE A 79 -0.16 -1.56 21.41
N GLY A 80 -0.51 -2.70 20.80
CA GLY A 80 -1.87 -3.00 20.39
C GLY A 80 -2.22 -2.41 19.01
N PRO A 81 -3.50 -2.15 18.71
CA PRO A 81 -3.91 -1.58 17.43
C PRO A 81 -3.37 -0.16 17.22
N ARG A 82 -3.02 0.16 15.97
CA ARG A 82 -2.12 1.27 15.61
C ARG A 82 -2.73 2.19 14.55
N LEU A 83 -4.02 2.52 14.69
CA LEU A 83 -4.73 3.37 13.73
C LEU A 83 -3.99 4.69 13.47
N THR A 84 -3.92 5.15 12.23
CA THR A 84 -3.24 6.38 11.86
C THR A 84 -3.76 7.58 12.66
N GLY A 85 -2.83 8.43 13.14
CA GLY A 85 -3.14 9.56 14.02
C GLY A 85 -3.52 9.17 15.46
N SER A 86 -3.53 7.88 15.83
CA SER A 86 -3.83 7.47 17.21
C SER A 86 -2.62 7.59 18.16
N PRO A 87 -2.84 7.62 19.48
CA PRO A 87 -1.75 7.54 20.46
C PRO A 87 -0.88 6.29 20.33
N ASN A 88 -1.48 5.17 19.93
CA ASN A 88 -0.76 3.90 19.76
C ASN A 88 0.11 3.92 18.51
N MET A 89 -0.31 4.60 17.43
CA MET A 89 0.53 4.82 16.26
C MET A 89 1.77 5.63 16.65
N ALA A 90 1.59 6.74 17.39
CA ALA A 90 2.72 7.53 17.89
C ALA A 90 3.67 6.71 18.81
N LYS A 91 3.12 5.84 19.66
CA LYS A 91 3.90 4.90 20.48
C LYS A 91 4.68 3.91 19.60
N ALA A 92 4.05 3.36 18.56
CA ALA A 92 4.67 2.44 17.62
C ALA A 92 5.84 3.08 16.86
N ASN A 93 5.64 4.28 16.31
CA ASN A 93 6.70 5.05 15.65
C ASN A 93 7.91 5.27 16.56
N ALA A 94 7.66 5.76 17.78
CA ALA A 94 8.75 6.00 18.74
C ALA A 94 9.48 4.70 19.09
N TRP A 95 8.74 3.61 19.32
CA TRP A 95 9.30 2.31 19.64
C TRP A 95 10.15 1.76 18.50
N THR A 96 9.66 1.76 17.26
CA THR A 96 10.43 1.25 16.10
C THR A 96 11.69 2.06 15.85
N ARG A 97 11.64 3.40 15.95
CA ARG A 97 12.84 4.26 15.88
C ARG A 97 13.88 3.85 16.91
N ASP A 98 13.47 3.66 18.15
CA ASP A 98 14.36 3.33 19.26
C ASP A 98 14.93 1.90 19.10
N GLN A 99 14.12 0.94 18.63
CA GLN A 99 14.59 -0.41 18.34
C GLN A 99 15.60 -0.43 17.18
N LEU A 100 15.32 0.27 16.07
CA LEU A 100 16.25 0.36 14.95
C LEU A 100 17.59 1.01 15.35
N THR A 101 17.54 2.02 16.23
CA THR A 101 18.74 2.61 16.86
C THR A 101 19.50 1.56 17.68
N ALA A 102 18.79 0.81 18.53
CA ALA A 102 19.39 -0.24 19.37
C ALA A 102 20.00 -1.39 18.55
N MET A 103 19.45 -1.68 17.37
CA MET A 103 20.00 -2.64 16.41
C MET A 103 21.25 -2.13 15.68
N GLY A 104 21.67 -0.88 15.92
CA GLY A 104 22.87 -0.29 15.32
C GLY A 104 22.63 0.45 14.00
N CYS A 105 21.37 0.70 13.61
CA CYS A 105 21.09 1.53 12.43
C CYS A 105 21.49 2.99 12.70
N ALA A 106 22.01 3.64 11.66
CA ALA A 106 22.26 5.07 11.64
C ALA A 106 20.98 5.84 11.26
N ASN A 107 20.95 7.14 11.57
CA ASN A 107 19.91 8.07 11.15
C ASN A 107 18.48 7.60 11.45
N ALA A 108 18.27 6.87 12.55
CA ALA A 108 16.94 6.47 12.97
C ALA A 108 16.12 7.70 13.41
N HIS A 109 15.04 8.00 12.71
CA HIS A 109 14.20 9.16 12.98
C HIS A 109 12.75 8.94 12.56
N LEU A 110 11.88 9.86 12.99
CA LEU A 110 10.51 9.96 12.51
C LEU A 110 10.45 11.05 11.45
N GLU A 111 9.83 10.73 10.33
CA GLU A 111 9.69 11.65 9.19
C GLU A 111 8.22 12.05 9.02
N ASP A 112 7.96 13.35 9.08
CA ASP A 112 6.62 13.93 8.98
C ASP A 112 6.17 14.01 7.51
N TRP A 113 5.13 13.27 7.15
CA TRP A 113 4.56 13.32 5.81
C TRP A 113 3.40 14.31 5.65
N GLY A 114 2.92 14.90 6.74
CA GLY A 114 1.93 15.97 6.76
C GLY A 114 0.70 15.70 7.65
N ASP A 115 -0.29 16.58 7.50
CA ASP A 115 -1.58 16.51 8.20
C ASP A 115 -2.40 15.30 7.70
N PHE A 116 -2.85 14.47 8.64
CA PHE A 116 -3.76 13.35 8.43
C PHE A 116 -5.21 13.76 8.67
N GLY A 117 -5.49 14.37 9.83
CA GLY A 117 -6.84 14.73 10.29
C GLY A 117 -7.11 14.32 11.73
N LEU A 118 -8.29 13.75 11.97
CA LEU A 118 -8.77 13.39 13.31
C LEU A 118 -7.99 12.21 13.90
N GLY A 119 -7.35 12.45 15.04
CA GLY A 119 -6.85 11.38 15.91
C GLY A 119 -8.00 10.74 16.67
N TRP A 120 -7.94 9.41 16.85
CA TRP A 120 -9.02 8.66 17.48
C TRP A 120 -8.54 7.43 18.24
N GLN A 121 -9.25 7.09 19.31
CA GLN A 121 -9.01 5.89 20.13
C GLN A 121 -10.33 5.33 20.68
N GLN A 122 -10.49 4.01 20.63
CA GLN A 122 -11.55 3.29 21.35
C GLN A 122 -11.09 2.98 22.78
N LEU A 123 -11.93 3.30 23.77
CA LEU A 123 -11.67 2.99 25.18
C LEU A 123 -12.57 1.86 25.68
N ASN A 124 -13.84 1.85 25.26
CA ASN A 124 -14.81 0.82 25.62
C ASN A 124 -15.87 0.70 24.53
N THR A 125 -16.32 -0.53 24.26
CA THR A 125 -17.54 -0.78 23.50
C THR A 125 -18.18 -2.09 23.95
N TRP A 126 -19.49 -2.06 24.20
CA TRP A 126 -20.29 -3.28 24.36
C TRP A 126 -21.71 -3.07 23.88
N VAL A 127 -22.33 -4.15 23.41
CA VAL A 127 -23.73 -4.18 22.98
C VAL A 127 -24.40 -5.42 23.56
N ARG A 128 -25.61 -5.25 24.10
CA ARG A 128 -26.45 -6.35 24.56
C ARG A 128 -27.92 -6.11 24.23
N MET A 129 -28.65 -7.19 23.99
CA MET A 129 -30.10 -7.20 23.98
C MET A 129 -30.61 -7.40 25.42
N THR A 130 -31.61 -6.62 25.84
CA THR A 130 -32.26 -6.74 27.16
C THR A 130 -33.68 -7.29 27.08
N SER A 131 -34.30 -7.26 25.90
CA SER A 131 -35.63 -7.80 25.61
C SER A 131 -35.68 -8.22 24.13
N PRO A 132 -36.35 -9.33 23.75
CA PRO A 132 -37.20 -10.21 24.57
C PRO A 132 -36.42 -11.22 25.42
N ASP A 133 -35.17 -11.50 25.05
CA ASP A 133 -34.24 -12.37 25.77
C ASP A 133 -32.92 -11.63 25.95
N THR A 134 -32.23 -11.86 27.06
CA THR A 134 -30.95 -11.21 27.32
C THR A 134 -29.83 -11.87 26.53
N ALA A 135 -29.06 -11.10 25.78
CA ALA A 135 -27.92 -11.60 25.01
C ALA A 135 -26.80 -10.56 24.92
N VAL A 136 -25.55 -10.98 25.08
CA VAL A 136 -24.37 -10.15 24.78
C VAL A 136 -23.94 -10.40 23.34
N PHE A 137 -23.59 -9.33 22.62
CA PHE A 137 -23.19 -9.42 21.23
C PHE A 137 -21.71 -9.10 21.05
N ILE A 138 -21.12 -9.75 20.05
CA ILE A 138 -19.76 -9.43 19.59
C ILE A 138 -19.89 -8.22 18.68
N ALA A 139 -19.31 -7.10 19.11
CA ALA A 139 -19.47 -5.80 18.46
C ALA A 139 -18.32 -4.85 18.81
N GLN A 140 -18.10 -3.84 17.97
CA GLN A 140 -17.03 -2.84 18.11
C GLN A 140 -17.48 -1.49 17.53
N ALA A 141 -17.02 -0.37 18.08
CA ALA A 141 -17.26 0.94 17.47
C ALA A 141 -16.41 1.07 16.21
N THR A 142 -17.03 1.52 15.11
CA THR A 142 -16.26 1.72 13.87
C THR A 142 -15.23 2.83 14.07
N PRO A 143 -14.08 2.81 13.37
CA PRO A 143 -13.10 3.90 13.38
C PRO A 143 -13.78 5.28 13.24
N TRP A 144 -13.35 6.24 14.07
CA TRP A 144 -13.90 7.59 14.14
C TRP A 144 -15.38 7.70 14.52
N SER A 145 -15.99 6.64 15.09
CA SER A 145 -17.31 6.75 15.71
C SER A 145 -17.25 7.66 16.95
N PRO A 146 -18.23 8.56 17.16
CA PRO A 146 -18.35 9.31 18.41
C PRO A 146 -18.84 8.42 19.56
N SER A 147 -18.60 8.87 20.79
CA SER A 147 -19.10 8.25 22.02
C SER A 147 -20.61 8.37 22.16
N THR A 148 -21.22 7.41 22.87
CA THR A 148 -22.51 7.64 23.52
C THR A 148 -22.33 8.54 24.75
N SER A 149 -23.40 9.17 25.23
CA SER A 149 -23.40 9.93 26.50
C SER A 149 -23.48 9.00 27.72
N GLY A 150 -22.61 7.98 27.76
CA GLY A 150 -22.72 6.80 28.62
C GLY A 150 -23.67 5.73 28.07
N PRO A 151 -24.02 4.70 28.88
CA PRO A 151 -24.87 3.61 28.42
C PRO A 151 -26.24 4.08 27.94
N VAL A 152 -26.58 3.76 26.69
CA VAL A 152 -27.88 4.05 26.08
C VAL A 152 -28.74 2.79 26.04
N THR A 153 -30.03 2.91 26.41
CA THR A 153 -31.02 1.83 26.31
C THR A 153 -32.18 2.31 25.47
N ALA A 154 -32.47 1.63 24.37
CA ALA A 154 -33.54 2.02 23.47
C ALA A 154 -34.15 0.84 22.72
N GLU A 155 -35.35 1.06 22.19
CA GLU A 155 -35.94 0.13 21.23
C GLU A 155 -35.13 0.11 19.94
N ALA A 156 -34.94 -1.10 19.41
CA ALA A 156 -34.26 -1.33 18.15
C ALA A 156 -35.23 -1.21 16.96
N ILE A 157 -34.75 -0.70 15.83
CA ILE A 157 -35.51 -0.61 14.58
C ILE A 157 -34.64 -1.05 13.40
N SER A 158 -35.19 -1.86 12.49
CA SER A 158 -34.51 -2.25 11.25
C SER A 158 -34.70 -1.16 10.19
N VAL A 159 -33.61 -0.72 9.59
CA VAL A 159 -33.57 0.29 8.53
C VAL A 159 -32.73 -0.23 7.38
N ASN A 160 -33.33 -0.35 6.21
CA ASN A 160 -32.62 -0.65 4.96
C ASN A 160 -32.90 0.47 3.94
N ILE A 161 -31.84 1.18 3.56
CA ILE A 161 -31.86 2.28 2.58
C ILE A 161 -30.87 1.90 1.48
N GLU A 162 -31.40 1.52 0.31
CA GLU A 162 -30.62 1.13 -0.86
C GLU A 162 -30.68 2.22 -1.95
N THR A 163 -31.70 3.07 -1.90
CA THR A 163 -31.95 4.15 -2.84
C THR A 163 -32.48 5.40 -2.12
N GLU A 164 -32.43 6.55 -2.78
CA GLU A 164 -32.97 7.81 -2.25
C GLU A 164 -34.49 7.76 -1.98
N HIS A 165 -35.22 6.82 -2.59
CA HIS A 165 -36.66 6.68 -2.32
C HIS A 165 -36.95 6.01 -0.98
N ASP A 166 -35.98 5.33 -0.37
CA ASP A 166 -36.18 4.60 0.88
C ASP A 166 -36.24 5.51 2.10
N PHE A 167 -35.70 6.74 2.04
CA PHE A 167 -35.68 7.69 3.15
C PHE A 167 -37.09 7.99 3.71
N GLU A 168 -38.07 8.19 2.83
CA GLU A 168 -39.45 8.50 3.23
C GLU A 168 -40.12 7.36 4.00
N LYS A 169 -39.61 6.12 3.90
CA LYS A 169 -40.13 4.98 4.69
C LYS A 169 -39.82 5.14 6.19
N TYR A 170 -38.77 5.87 6.55
CA TYR A 170 -38.24 5.95 7.91
C TYR A 170 -38.34 7.34 8.55
N LYS A 171 -38.70 8.35 7.78
CA LYS A 171 -38.84 9.74 8.23
C LYS A 171 -39.80 9.87 9.41
N GLY A 172 -39.37 10.56 10.46
CA GLY A 172 -40.08 10.75 11.72
C GLY A 172 -40.16 9.52 12.63
N LYS A 173 -39.39 8.45 12.36
CA LYS A 173 -39.50 7.17 13.10
C LYS A 173 -38.26 6.79 13.90
N LEU A 174 -37.11 7.46 13.72
CA LEU A 174 -35.84 7.00 14.28
C LEU A 174 -35.40 7.71 15.56
N ALA A 175 -36.11 8.78 15.96
CA ALA A 175 -35.78 9.57 17.14
C ALA A 175 -35.65 8.70 18.41
N GLY A 176 -34.46 8.70 19.00
CA GLY A 176 -34.15 7.94 20.21
C GLY A 176 -34.09 6.42 20.04
N LYS A 177 -34.16 5.89 18.81
CA LYS A 177 -34.05 4.45 18.52
C LYS A 177 -32.59 4.04 18.29
N ILE A 178 -32.28 2.79 18.58
CA ILE A 178 -31.05 2.15 18.08
C ILE A 178 -31.37 1.55 16.71
N VAL A 179 -30.68 2.04 15.67
CA VAL A 179 -30.96 1.70 14.28
C VAL A 179 -30.07 0.54 13.84
N LEU A 180 -30.67 -0.57 13.42
CA LEU A 180 -29.96 -1.63 12.70
C LEU A 180 -29.97 -1.30 11.22
N LEU A 181 -28.83 -0.81 10.72
CA LEU A 181 -28.69 -0.29 9.36
C LEU A 181 -28.12 -1.35 8.40
N GLY A 182 -28.94 -1.77 7.44
CA GLY A 182 -28.60 -2.67 6.35
C GLY A 182 -29.24 -4.05 6.46
N ALA A 183 -29.21 -4.79 5.36
CA ALA A 183 -29.77 -6.14 5.29
C ALA A 183 -29.02 -7.15 6.18
N MET A 184 -29.74 -8.16 6.67
CA MET A 184 -29.13 -9.36 7.23
C MET A 184 -28.24 -10.03 6.17
N ARG A 185 -27.11 -10.58 6.61
CA ARG A 185 -26.19 -11.34 5.75
C ARG A 185 -26.34 -12.82 6.03
N ASP A 186 -26.20 -13.62 4.97
CA ASP A 186 -26.14 -15.07 5.09
C ASP A 186 -24.86 -15.49 5.80
N VAL A 187 -24.94 -16.60 6.53
CA VAL A 187 -23.79 -17.26 7.17
C VAL A 187 -23.62 -18.60 6.45
N PRO A 188 -22.85 -18.65 5.35
CA PRO A 188 -22.66 -19.88 4.62
C PRO A 188 -21.92 -20.91 5.50
N PRO A 189 -22.19 -22.22 5.34
CA PRO A 189 -21.37 -23.26 5.96
C PRO A 189 -19.91 -23.12 5.52
N VAL A 190 -18.98 -23.22 6.48
CA VAL A 190 -17.55 -23.30 6.19
C VAL A 190 -17.24 -24.74 5.76
N ASP A 191 -17.31 -25.00 4.46
CA ASP A 191 -17.09 -26.32 3.85
C ASP A 191 -15.69 -26.48 3.22
N LYS A 192 -14.87 -25.42 3.24
CA LYS A 192 -13.46 -25.41 2.85
C LYS A 192 -12.55 -24.98 3.99
N ALA A 193 -11.25 -25.25 3.83
CA ALA A 193 -10.25 -24.77 4.76
C ALA A 193 -10.11 -23.26 4.64
N LEU A 194 -10.19 -22.54 5.76
CA LEU A 194 -9.93 -21.10 5.79
C LEU A 194 -8.42 -20.78 5.80
N PHE A 195 -7.58 -21.77 6.10
CA PHE A 195 -6.13 -21.66 6.12
C PHE A 195 -5.55 -22.43 4.94
N GLU A 196 -4.90 -21.73 4.03
CA GLU A 196 -4.38 -22.32 2.79
C GLU A 196 -2.92 -21.94 2.53
N ARG A 197 -2.23 -22.78 1.77
CA ARG A 197 -0.86 -22.54 1.29
C ARG A 197 -0.81 -22.85 -0.18
N TYR A 198 0.02 -22.13 -0.92
CA TYR A 198 0.14 -22.41 -2.34
C TYR A 198 0.72 -23.80 -2.58
N THR A 199 -0.01 -24.58 -3.37
CA THR A 199 0.49 -25.79 -4.01
C THR A 199 1.50 -25.44 -5.11
N ALA A 200 2.25 -26.45 -5.58
CA ALA A 200 3.15 -26.27 -6.72
C ALA A 200 2.39 -25.87 -8.00
N GLU A 201 1.22 -26.47 -8.23
CA GLU A 201 0.37 -26.18 -9.40
C GLU A 201 -0.15 -24.74 -9.38
N GLU A 202 -0.59 -24.23 -8.23
CA GLU A 202 -1.04 -22.84 -8.10
C GLU A 202 0.10 -21.85 -8.34
N LEU A 203 1.32 -22.17 -7.88
CA LEU A 203 2.50 -21.36 -8.15
C LEU A 203 2.91 -21.36 -9.62
N GLU A 204 2.82 -22.51 -10.30
CA GLU A 204 3.05 -22.59 -11.75
C GLU A 204 2.03 -21.72 -12.50
N LYS A 205 0.75 -21.83 -12.14
CA LYS A 205 -0.32 -20.99 -12.71
C LYS A 205 -0.14 -19.51 -12.40
N LEU A 206 0.41 -19.16 -11.24
CA LEU A 206 0.70 -17.77 -10.86
C LEU A 206 1.84 -17.19 -11.69
N ALA A 207 2.82 -18.01 -12.12
CA ALA A 207 3.93 -17.59 -12.96
C ALA A 207 3.48 -17.21 -14.40
N GLU A 208 2.36 -17.75 -14.88
CA GLU A 208 1.82 -17.43 -16.20
C GLU A 208 1.36 -15.96 -16.29
N TYR A 209 1.77 -15.22 -17.31
CA TYR A 209 1.30 -13.85 -17.53
C TYR A 209 0.00 -13.84 -18.36
N PRO A 210 -1.11 -13.28 -17.85
CA PRO A 210 -2.37 -13.25 -18.60
C PRO A 210 -2.25 -12.27 -19.78
N ALA A 211 -2.38 -12.76 -21.01
CA ALA A 211 -2.30 -11.95 -22.23
C ALA A 211 -3.56 -11.10 -22.53
N SER A 212 -4.65 -11.31 -21.78
CA SER A 212 -5.93 -10.60 -21.96
C SER A 212 -6.41 -10.03 -20.63
N GLY A 213 -6.54 -8.71 -20.52
CA GLY A 213 -7.14 -8.03 -19.38
C GLY A 213 -8.06 -6.90 -19.87
N ASN A 214 -9.35 -6.95 -19.51
CA ASN A 214 -10.30 -5.86 -19.69
C ASN A 214 -10.27 -4.88 -18.48
N ASP A 215 -9.09 -4.65 -17.92
CA ASP A 215 -8.93 -4.02 -16.60
C ASP A 215 -9.45 -2.58 -16.56
N ALA A 216 -9.38 -1.85 -17.68
CA ALA A 216 -9.79 -0.44 -17.73
C ALA A 216 -11.32 -0.24 -17.65
N GLU A 217 -12.12 -1.02 -18.39
CA GLU A 217 -13.59 -0.92 -18.35
C GLU A 217 -14.16 -1.38 -17.00
N ASP A 218 -13.56 -2.45 -16.46
CA ASP A 218 -13.90 -2.98 -15.14
C ASP A 218 -13.57 -1.99 -14.02
N MET A 219 -12.41 -1.33 -14.11
CA MET A 219 -12.02 -0.26 -13.19
C MET A 219 -12.99 0.91 -13.24
N GLN A 220 -13.36 1.40 -14.42
CA GLN A 220 -14.31 2.51 -14.55
C GLN A 220 -15.69 2.17 -13.97
N ARG A 221 -16.16 0.94 -14.18
CA ARG A 221 -17.43 0.45 -13.59
C ARG A 221 -17.36 0.44 -12.06
N ARG A 222 -16.25 -0.04 -11.49
CA ARG A 222 -16.01 -0.05 -10.03
C ARG A 222 -15.97 1.37 -9.46
N ILE A 223 -15.29 2.31 -10.12
CA ILE A 223 -15.22 3.72 -9.71
C ILE A 223 -16.62 4.37 -9.70
N ARG A 224 -17.44 4.15 -10.72
CA ARG A 224 -18.82 4.69 -10.75
C ARG A 224 -19.67 4.15 -9.61
N ALA A 225 -19.63 2.83 -9.39
CA ALA A 225 -20.34 2.20 -8.27
C ALA A 225 -19.85 2.73 -6.91
N TYR A 226 -18.54 2.96 -6.78
CA TYR A 226 -17.96 3.56 -5.58
C TYR A 226 -18.50 4.97 -5.31
N ILE A 227 -18.53 5.84 -6.32
CA ILE A 227 -19.04 7.22 -6.18
C ILE A 227 -20.51 7.21 -5.76
N GLN A 228 -21.34 6.42 -6.45
CA GLN A 228 -22.78 6.33 -6.14
C GLN A 228 -23.01 5.84 -4.70
N ARG A 229 -22.30 4.79 -4.29
CA ARG A 229 -22.40 4.24 -2.93
C ARG A 229 -21.94 5.24 -1.88
N SER A 230 -20.86 5.98 -2.14
CA SER A 230 -20.33 6.95 -1.18
C SER A 230 -21.31 8.09 -0.93
N ARG A 231 -21.90 8.66 -2.00
CA ARG A 231 -22.94 9.69 -1.87
C ARG A 231 -24.15 9.22 -1.06
N LEU A 232 -24.62 8.00 -1.30
CA LEU A 232 -25.75 7.44 -0.56
C LEU A 232 -25.41 7.27 0.92
N VAL A 233 -24.20 6.78 1.25
CA VAL A 233 -23.76 6.63 2.64
C VAL A 233 -23.72 7.98 3.36
N ASP A 234 -23.22 9.03 2.71
CA ASP A 234 -23.20 10.39 3.30
C ASP A 234 -24.62 10.93 3.55
N GLN A 235 -25.54 10.72 2.60
CA GLN A 235 -26.96 11.06 2.77
C GLN A 235 -27.60 10.28 3.93
N VAL A 236 -27.30 8.98 4.05
CA VAL A 236 -27.78 8.13 5.16
C VAL A 236 -27.23 8.62 6.50
N ALA A 237 -25.94 8.96 6.57
CA ALA A 237 -25.32 9.50 7.77
C ALA A 237 -26.02 10.79 8.24
N GLN A 238 -26.25 11.72 7.31
CA GLN A 238 -26.92 12.98 7.60
C GLN A 238 -28.38 12.76 8.01
N PHE A 239 -29.12 11.89 7.32
CA PHE A 239 -30.50 11.55 7.66
C PHE A 239 -30.64 10.95 9.07
N LEU A 240 -29.76 10.03 9.46
CA LEU A 240 -29.79 9.40 10.79
C LEU A 240 -29.51 10.42 11.90
N ALA A 241 -28.63 11.39 11.64
CA ALA A 241 -28.36 12.50 12.55
C ALA A 241 -29.58 13.43 12.68
N ASP A 242 -30.20 13.81 11.56
CA ASP A 242 -31.37 14.72 11.55
C ASP A 242 -32.60 14.09 12.21
N GLU A 243 -32.78 12.78 12.04
CA GLU A 243 -33.82 12.00 12.71
C GLU A 243 -33.52 11.74 14.19
N LYS A 244 -32.33 12.11 14.69
CA LYS A 244 -31.88 11.93 16.07
C LYS A 244 -31.89 10.47 16.51
N ALA A 245 -31.38 9.58 15.65
CA ALA A 245 -31.09 8.20 16.04
C ALA A 245 -30.14 8.18 17.25
N ALA A 246 -30.39 7.29 18.21
CA ALA A 246 -29.59 7.20 19.43
C ALA A 246 -28.20 6.57 19.16
N ALA A 247 -28.17 5.56 18.30
CA ALA A 247 -26.96 4.91 17.80
C ALA A 247 -27.32 4.07 16.55
N VAL A 248 -26.30 3.64 15.83
CA VAL A 248 -26.41 2.81 14.63
C VAL A 248 -25.59 1.55 14.81
N ILE A 249 -26.18 0.40 14.49
CA ILE A 249 -25.50 -0.90 14.46
C ILE A 249 -25.54 -1.41 13.02
N ARG A 250 -24.40 -1.85 12.49
CA ARG A 250 -24.28 -2.43 11.15
C ARG A 250 -23.73 -3.85 11.20
N PRO A 251 -24.08 -4.70 10.22
CA PRO A 251 -23.50 -6.04 10.14
C PRO A 251 -22.05 -5.96 9.63
N SER A 252 -21.17 -6.73 10.28
CA SER A 252 -19.84 -7.08 9.75
C SER A 252 -19.95 -7.80 8.41
N ARG A 253 -18.94 -7.67 7.54
CA ARG A 253 -18.90 -8.39 6.23
C ARG A 253 -18.55 -9.85 6.44
N ASP A 254 -18.93 -10.66 5.45
CA ASP A 254 -18.31 -11.96 5.29
C ASP A 254 -16.94 -11.79 4.60
N ALA A 255 -16.17 -12.86 4.59
CA ALA A 255 -14.88 -12.95 3.92
C ALA A 255 -14.84 -14.18 3.00
N ALA A 256 -13.67 -14.51 2.46
CA ALA A 256 -13.52 -15.70 1.64
C ALA A 256 -14.01 -16.96 2.37
N ASP A 257 -14.76 -17.81 1.65
CA ASP A 257 -15.21 -19.14 2.08
C ASP A 257 -15.94 -19.18 3.44
N GLY A 258 -16.67 -18.10 3.79
CA GLY A 258 -17.46 -18.02 5.03
C GLY A 258 -16.65 -17.65 6.27
N GLY A 259 -15.44 -17.12 6.09
CA GLY A 259 -14.53 -16.79 7.19
C GLY A 259 -14.98 -15.65 8.11
N GLY A 260 -16.03 -14.90 7.74
CA GLY A 260 -16.69 -13.93 8.62
C GLY A 260 -17.65 -14.54 9.64
N SER A 261 -17.88 -15.85 9.57
CA SER A 261 -18.64 -16.58 10.60
C SER A 261 -17.82 -16.80 11.89
N GLY A 262 -18.51 -17.26 12.94
CA GLY A 262 -17.88 -17.65 14.21
C GLY A 262 -17.47 -16.46 15.07
N GLY A 263 -18.16 -15.32 14.94
CA GLY A 263 -17.87 -14.12 15.73
C GLY A 263 -16.76 -13.24 15.19
N THR A 264 -16.30 -13.47 13.95
CA THR A 264 -15.33 -12.59 13.28
C THR A 264 -16.01 -11.26 12.93
N ILE A 265 -15.37 -10.15 13.31
CA ILE A 265 -15.77 -8.80 12.90
C ILE A 265 -14.69 -8.25 11.99
N PHE A 266 -15.09 -7.73 10.83
CA PHE A 266 -14.25 -6.93 9.95
C PHE A 266 -14.61 -5.46 10.08
N ASP A 267 -13.59 -4.62 10.28
CA ASP A 267 -13.77 -3.20 10.51
C ASP A 267 -12.65 -2.37 9.87
N ASP A 268 -12.74 -2.30 8.54
CA ASP A 268 -11.88 -1.52 7.63
C ASP A 268 -12.54 -0.22 7.19
N ASN A 269 -13.24 0.44 8.13
CA ASN A 269 -14.10 1.59 7.85
C ASN A 269 -15.29 1.26 6.90
N GLY A 270 -15.46 0.02 6.45
CA GLY A 270 -16.58 -0.40 5.58
C GLY A 270 -17.96 -0.34 6.26
N ALA A 271 -17.99 -0.46 7.59
CA ALA A 271 -19.18 -0.30 8.42
C ALA A 271 -19.38 1.14 8.93
N ALA A 272 -18.42 2.04 8.78
CA ALA A 272 -18.61 3.43 9.21
C ALA A 272 -19.68 4.15 8.38
N LEU A 273 -20.11 5.31 8.89
CA LEU A 273 -21.02 6.22 8.20
C LEU A 273 -20.21 7.33 7.53
N GLY A 274 -19.65 7.01 6.36
CA GLY A 274 -18.83 7.92 5.56
C GLY A 274 -17.61 7.19 5.02
N ARG A 275 -16.91 7.79 4.05
CA ARG A 275 -15.67 7.22 3.51
C ARG A 275 -14.40 7.81 4.08
N THR A 276 -14.47 9.06 4.51
CA THR A 276 -13.33 9.77 5.10
C THR A 276 -13.71 10.39 6.45
N PRO A 277 -14.26 9.58 7.39
CA PRO A 277 -14.68 10.09 8.70
C PRO A 277 -13.53 10.57 9.59
N TYR A 278 -12.28 10.29 9.19
CA TYR A 278 -11.06 10.86 9.76
C TYR A 278 -10.86 12.34 9.40
N LEU A 279 -11.65 12.93 8.51
CA LEU A 279 -11.63 14.37 8.24
C LEU A 279 -12.67 15.08 9.10
N ALA A 280 -12.30 16.20 9.73
CA ALA A 280 -13.19 16.94 10.64
C ALA A 280 -14.53 17.34 10.00
N ASP A 281 -14.51 17.81 8.75
CA ASP A 281 -15.71 18.22 8.01
C ASP A 281 -16.64 17.03 7.68
N HIS A 282 -16.13 15.81 7.74
CA HIS A 282 -16.86 14.57 7.45
C HIS A 282 -17.09 13.72 8.70
N ALA A 283 -16.88 14.29 9.88
CA ALA A 283 -17.01 13.58 11.15
C ALA A 283 -18.40 12.95 11.32
N VAL A 284 -18.43 11.71 11.80
CA VAL A 284 -19.67 10.98 12.07
C VAL A 284 -20.37 11.58 13.29
N LYS A 285 -21.67 11.89 13.15
CA LYS A 285 -22.45 12.61 14.17
C LYS A 285 -23.27 11.70 15.11
N VAL A 286 -23.39 10.41 14.77
CA VAL A 286 -24.17 9.42 15.52
C VAL A 286 -23.25 8.25 15.85
N PRO A 287 -23.26 7.69 17.07
CA PRO A 287 -22.45 6.52 17.39
C PRO A 287 -22.73 5.35 16.46
N VAL A 288 -21.69 4.73 15.91
CA VAL A 288 -21.78 3.61 14.96
C VAL A 288 -20.98 2.42 15.48
N VAL A 289 -21.61 1.26 15.46
CA VAL A 289 -21.03 0.00 15.87
C VAL A 289 -21.17 -1.03 14.76
N VAL A 290 -20.12 -1.78 14.50
CA VAL A 290 -20.15 -2.99 13.69
C VAL A 290 -20.39 -4.21 14.59
N MET A 291 -21.23 -5.14 14.15
CA MET A 291 -21.63 -6.33 14.91
C MET A 291 -21.46 -7.59 14.09
N ALA A 292 -21.01 -8.68 14.71
CA ALA A 292 -20.84 -9.97 14.05
C ALA A 292 -22.14 -10.43 13.35
N ILE A 293 -22.02 -11.13 12.21
CA ILE A 293 -23.14 -11.44 11.32
C ILE A 293 -24.26 -12.20 12.07
N GLU A 294 -23.90 -13.17 12.91
CA GLU A 294 -24.85 -13.99 13.66
C GLU A 294 -25.61 -13.15 14.72
N SER A 295 -24.88 -12.24 15.37
CA SER A 295 -25.43 -11.33 16.38
C SER A 295 -26.43 -10.36 15.73
N TYR A 296 -26.06 -9.77 14.59
CA TYR A 296 -26.93 -8.91 13.79
C TYR A 296 -28.17 -9.65 13.28
N GLY A 297 -27.97 -10.82 12.68
CA GLY A 297 -29.06 -11.62 12.12
C GLY A 297 -30.08 -12.06 13.18
N ARG A 298 -29.65 -12.35 14.41
CA ARG A 298 -30.58 -12.68 15.52
C ARG A 298 -31.55 -11.53 15.78
N VAL A 299 -31.06 -10.30 15.83
CA VAL A 299 -31.91 -9.14 16.09
C VAL A 299 -32.84 -8.86 14.90
N ILE A 300 -32.33 -8.91 13.66
CA ILE A 300 -33.15 -8.71 12.47
C ILE A 300 -34.30 -9.71 12.40
N ARG A 301 -34.05 -11.01 12.63
CA ARG A 301 -35.12 -12.03 12.62
C ARG A 301 -36.22 -11.76 13.66
N LEU A 302 -35.87 -11.23 14.84
CA LEU A 302 -36.86 -10.84 15.84
C LEU A 302 -37.70 -9.65 15.37
N LEU A 303 -37.05 -8.62 14.82
CA LEU A 303 -37.73 -7.43 14.31
C LEU A 303 -38.65 -7.75 13.11
N GLU A 304 -38.22 -8.64 12.21
CA GLU A 304 -39.05 -9.14 11.08
C GLU A 304 -40.31 -9.88 11.55
N GLN A 305 -40.23 -10.56 12.69
CA GLN A 305 -41.38 -11.20 13.34
C GLN A 305 -42.16 -10.24 14.26
N HIS A 306 -41.88 -8.94 14.19
CA HIS A 306 -42.55 -7.89 14.97
C HIS A 306 -42.41 -8.09 16.50
N VAL A 307 -41.36 -8.78 16.94
CA VAL A 307 -41.04 -8.91 18.36
C VAL A 307 -40.35 -7.63 18.83
N PRO A 308 -40.85 -6.93 19.87
CA PRO A 308 -40.18 -5.76 20.40
C PRO A 308 -38.79 -6.10 20.94
N VAL A 309 -37.76 -5.45 20.40
CA VAL A 309 -36.37 -5.61 20.83
C VAL A 309 -35.89 -4.35 21.53
N THR A 310 -35.28 -4.52 22.69
CA THR A 310 -34.57 -3.45 23.40
C THR A 310 -33.09 -3.78 23.42
N ILE A 311 -32.26 -2.84 22.96
CA ILE A 311 -30.81 -2.92 23.02
C ILE A 311 -30.31 -1.94 24.06
N GLN A 312 -29.29 -2.37 24.79
CA GLN A 312 -28.44 -1.50 25.58
C GLN A 312 -27.01 -1.56 25.04
N MET A 313 -26.37 -0.41 24.87
CA MET A 313 -24.98 -0.33 24.44
C MET A 313 -24.27 0.85 25.08
N ASP A 314 -22.94 0.79 25.10
CA ASP A 314 -22.09 1.89 25.51
C ASP A 314 -20.88 1.94 24.59
N VAL A 315 -20.57 3.12 24.08
CA VAL A 315 -19.44 3.41 23.21
C VAL A 315 -18.67 4.55 23.83
N GLU A 316 -17.45 4.27 24.26
CA GLU A 316 -16.52 5.27 24.77
C GLU A 316 -15.33 5.36 23.83
N THR A 317 -15.25 6.48 23.12
CA THR A 317 -14.16 6.84 22.23
C THR A 317 -13.58 8.20 22.62
N LYS A 318 -12.36 8.46 22.17
CA LYS A 318 -11.67 9.72 22.40
C LYS A 318 -11.05 10.21 21.10
N PHE A 319 -11.39 11.43 20.71
CA PHE A 319 -10.65 12.16 19.69
C PHE A 319 -9.46 12.87 20.33
N THR A 320 -8.27 12.72 19.77
CA THR A 320 -7.02 13.23 20.38
C THR A 320 -6.52 14.53 19.77
N GLY A 321 -6.96 14.84 18.55
CA GLY A 321 -6.66 16.05 17.81
C GLY A 321 -7.54 16.13 16.56
N ASP A 322 -7.59 17.30 15.94
CA ASP A 322 -8.32 17.57 14.69
C ASP A 322 -7.42 17.69 13.44
N HIS A 323 -6.11 17.82 13.67
CA HIS A 323 -5.04 17.91 12.67
C HIS A 323 -3.81 17.10 13.13
N GLU A 324 -4.00 15.83 13.47
CA GLU A 324 -2.89 14.95 13.79
C GLU A 324 -1.98 14.83 12.56
N HIS A 325 -0.67 14.92 12.80
CA HIS A 325 0.32 14.66 11.77
C HIS A 325 0.63 13.17 11.70
N GLY A 326 0.94 12.70 10.50
CA GLY A 326 1.42 11.35 10.27
C GLY A 326 2.95 11.28 10.18
N PHE A 327 3.51 10.17 10.67
CA PHE A 327 4.95 9.96 10.74
C PHE A 327 5.36 8.58 10.26
N ASP A 328 6.37 8.53 9.40
CA ASP A 328 7.05 7.30 9.02
C ASP A 328 8.30 7.08 9.87
N THR A 329 8.72 5.84 10.06
CA THR A 329 9.98 5.53 10.77
C THR A 329 11.05 5.16 9.77
N ILE A 330 12.15 5.92 9.75
CA ILE A 330 13.24 5.75 8.80
C ILE A 330 14.54 5.45 9.55
N ALA A 331 15.33 4.48 9.09
CA ALA A 331 16.69 4.23 9.57
C ALA A 331 17.57 3.60 8.48
N GLU A 332 18.89 3.62 8.66
CA GLU A 332 19.85 3.24 7.60
C GLU A 332 20.99 2.33 8.09
N ILE A 333 21.48 1.46 7.21
CA ILE A 333 22.82 0.88 7.27
C ILE A 333 23.65 1.59 6.19
N PRO A 334 24.60 2.47 6.57
CA PRO A 334 25.32 3.30 5.60
C PRO A 334 26.16 2.49 4.62
N GLY A 335 26.12 2.90 3.35
CA GLY A 335 26.98 2.36 2.31
C GLY A 335 28.46 2.75 2.51
N THR A 336 29.36 1.88 2.05
CA THR A 336 30.81 2.04 2.23
C THR A 336 31.56 2.32 0.94
N ASP A 337 30.95 2.04 -0.22
CA ASP A 337 31.60 2.25 -1.52
C ASP A 337 31.63 3.75 -1.86
N PRO A 338 32.80 4.35 -2.15
CA PRO A 338 32.91 5.78 -2.42
C PRO A 338 32.06 6.30 -3.58
N GLN A 339 31.68 5.43 -4.52
CA GLN A 339 30.87 5.79 -5.69
C GLN A 339 29.39 5.42 -5.53
N LEU A 340 29.08 4.39 -4.74
CA LEU A 340 27.73 3.84 -4.64
C LEU A 340 27.01 4.14 -3.32
N LYS A 341 27.71 4.60 -2.28
CA LYS A 341 27.13 4.82 -0.94
C LYS A 341 25.95 5.79 -0.89
N ASP A 342 25.87 6.73 -1.84
CA ASP A 342 24.77 7.69 -1.94
C ASP A 342 23.54 7.10 -2.65
N GLN A 343 23.69 5.94 -3.31
CA GLN A 343 22.56 5.16 -3.83
C GLN A 343 21.95 4.33 -2.70
N VAL A 344 20.64 4.08 -2.79
CA VAL A 344 19.85 3.48 -1.72
C VAL A 344 19.10 2.24 -2.21
N VAL A 345 19.11 1.19 -1.41
CA VAL A 345 18.17 0.06 -1.49
C VAL A 345 17.21 0.17 -0.32
N MET A 346 15.92 0.06 -0.57
CA MET A 346 14.91 0.22 0.47
C MET A 346 14.22 -1.10 0.81
N VAL A 347 13.84 -1.23 2.09
CA VAL A 347 13.06 -2.35 2.65
C VAL A 347 11.97 -1.78 3.54
N GLY A 348 10.78 -2.39 3.59
CA GLY A 348 9.70 -1.86 4.41
C GLY A 348 8.44 -2.71 4.49
N GLY A 349 7.50 -2.16 5.23
CA GLY A 349 6.15 -2.63 5.46
C GLY A 349 5.41 -1.57 6.29
N HIS A 350 4.09 -1.51 6.22
CA HIS A 350 3.37 -0.50 6.96
C HIS A 350 3.24 -0.87 8.44
N LEU A 351 3.26 0.17 9.26
CA LEU A 351 3.30 0.16 10.72
C LEU A 351 1.94 0.51 11.31
N ASP A 352 1.04 1.16 10.61
CA ASP A 352 -0.34 1.32 11.08
C ASP A 352 -1.11 0.00 11.06
N SER A 353 -2.33 0.03 11.58
CA SER A 353 -3.30 -1.07 11.48
C SER A 353 -4.70 -0.55 11.77
N TRP A 354 -5.72 -1.31 11.35
CA TRP A 354 -7.06 -1.16 11.91
C TRP A 354 -7.16 -1.55 13.39
N ILE A 355 -8.33 -1.28 13.98
CA ILE A 355 -8.55 -1.33 15.44
C ILE A 355 -9.24 -2.59 15.96
N ALA A 356 -9.69 -3.48 15.09
CA ALA A 356 -10.46 -4.65 15.48
C ALA A 356 -9.64 -5.71 16.22
N GLY A 357 -8.40 -5.93 15.77
CA GLY A 357 -7.43 -6.79 16.41
C GLY A 357 -6.28 -5.98 17.00
N THR A 358 -5.06 -6.46 16.78
CA THR A 358 -3.81 -5.80 17.18
C THR A 358 -2.89 -5.56 15.97
N GLY A 359 -3.40 -5.67 14.74
CA GLY A 359 -2.63 -5.42 13.53
C GLY A 359 -1.47 -6.40 13.35
N ALA A 360 -1.65 -7.66 13.73
CA ALA A 360 -0.54 -8.62 13.85
C ALA A 360 -0.08 -9.12 12.47
N THR A 361 -1.01 -9.67 11.69
CA THR A 361 -0.78 -10.06 10.30
C THR A 361 -0.83 -8.88 9.35
N ASP A 362 -1.47 -7.77 9.76
CA ASP A 362 -1.78 -6.62 8.92
C ASP A 362 -1.49 -5.27 9.64
N ASN A 363 -0.29 -4.72 9.51
CA ASN A 363 0.91 -5.34 8.95
C ASN A 363 2.07 -5.39 9.95
N GLY A 364 1.75 -5.84 11.17
CA GLY A 364 2.76 -6.14 12.18
C GLY A 364 3.80 -7.13 11.65
N ALA A 365 3.37 -8.12 10.86
CA ALA A 365 4.20 -9.15 10.25
C ALA A 365 5.26 -8.58 9.29
N GLY A 366 4.87 -7.73 8.33
CA GLY A 366 5.80 -7.07 7.42
C GLY A 366 6.72 -6.10 8.13
N THR A 367 6.19 -5.30 9.07
CA THR A 367 6.97 -4.40 9.92
C THR A 367 8.11 -5.14 10.64
N ILE A 368 7.81 -6.22 11.36
CA ILE A 368 8.83 -6.95 12.13
C ILE A 368 9.78 -7.73 11.22
N VAL A 369 9.34 -8.15 10.03
CA VAL A 369 10.22 -8.74 9.01
C VAL A 369 11.25 -7.71 8.54
N ALA A 370 10.82 -6.48 8.19
CA ALA A 370 11.73 -5.42 7.79
C ALA A 370 12.70 -5.02 8.92
N MET A 371 12.24 -4.96 10.18
CA MET A 371 13.12 -4.76 11.34
C MET A 371 14.13 -5.89 11.50
N GLU A 372 13.69 -7.14 11.33
CA GLU A 372 14.56 -8.33 11.46
C GLU A 372 15.61 -8.37 10.34
N VAL A 373 15.28 -7.93 9.12
CA VAL A 373 16.26 -7.74 8.03
C VAL A 373 17.38 -6.80 8.49
N MET A 374 17.04 -5.65 9.04
CA MET A 374 18.03 -4.67 9.51
C MET A 374 18.88 -5.23 10.66
N ARG A 375 18.24 -5.95 11.61
CA ARG A 375 18.93 -6.62 12.71
C ARG A 375 19.94 -7.64 12.20
N ILE A 376 19.54 -8.54 11.29
CA ILE A 376 20.40 -9.59 10.73
C ILE A 376 21.64 -8.97 10.07
N LEU A 377 21.45 -7.97 9.20
CA LEU A 377 22.55 -7.37 8.46
C LEU A 377 23.54 -6.61 9.37
N ASN A 378 23.04 -5.91 10.40
CA ASN A 378 23.90 -5.26 11.40
C ASN A 378 24.62 -6.28 12.29
N ALA A 379 23.94 -7.33 12.77
CA ALA A 379 24.54 -8.37 13.60
C ALA A 379 25.69 -9.10 12.87
N LEU A 380 25.55 -9.28 11.55
CA LEU A 380 26.59 -9.88 10.70
C LEU A 380 27.72 -8.90 10.33
N GLY A 381 27.63 -7.62 10.72
CA GLY A 381 28.60 -6.59 10.40
C GLY A 381 28.73 -6.36 8.89
N VAL A 382 27.61 -6.41 8.17
CA VAL A 382 27.61 -6.18 6.71
C VAL A 382 28.06 -4.76 6.42
N HIS A 383 28.97 -4.63 5.44
CA HIS A 383 29.40 -3.35 4.89
C HIS A 383 28.80 -3.20 3.49
N PRO A 384 27.54 -2.74 3.37
CA PRO A 384 26.91 -2.67 2.07
C PRO A 384 27.62 -1.62 1.21
N ARG A 385 27.60 -1.79 -0.12
CA ARG A 385 28.20 -0.80 -1.02
C ARG A 385 27.29 0.41 -1.18
N ARG A 386 26.00 0.16 -1.40
CA ARG A 386 24.91 1.14 -1.31
C ARG A 386 24.41 1.27 0.12
N THR A 387 23.79 2.39 0.44
CA THR A 387 23.06 2.51 1.71
C THR A 387 21.81 1.63 1.66
N ILE A 388 21.52 0.92 2.76
CA ILE A 388 20.25 0.22 2.95
C ILE A 388 19.39 1.08 3.85
N ARG A 389 18.17 1.41 3.43
CA ARG A 389 17.22 2.23 4.20
C ARG A 389 15.98 1.41 4.50
N VAL A 390 15.63 1.30 5.78
CA VAL A 390 14.31 0.80 6.18
C VAL A 390 13.34 1.96 6.28
N ALA A 391 12.11 1.73 5.86
CA ALA A 391 11.00 2.63 6.08
C ALA A 391 9.77 1.85 6.55
N LEU A 392 9.20 2.29 7.67
CA LEU A 392 7.97 1.72 8.24
C LEU A 392 6.88 2.79 8.14
N TRP A 393 5.89 2.54 7.28
CA TRP A 393 4.93 3.54 6.81
C TRP A 393 3.73 3.66 7.74
N SER A 394 3.19 4.85 7.94
CA SER A 394 1.86 5.01 8.56
C SER A 394 0.82 5.44 7.52
N GLY A 395 -0.46 5.18 7.75
CA GLY A 395 -1.52 5.61 6.84
C GLY A 395 -1.63 4.78 5.56
N GLU A 396 -1.09 3.56 5.55
CA GLU A 396 -1.30 2.62 4.44
C GLU A 396 -2.80 2.34 4.32
N GLU A 397 -3.43 2.06 5.46
CA GLU A 397 -4.80 1.58 5.61
C GLU A 397 -5.83 2.60 5.09
N GLU A 398 -5.53 3.89 5.21
CA GLU A 398 -6.38 4.98 4.71
C GLU A 398 -6.07 5.40 3.26
N GLY A 399 -5.04 4.82 2.63
CA GLY A 399 -4.72 5.02 1.22
C GLY A 399 -3.27 5.39 0.92
N LEU A 400 -2.31 4.68 1.53
CA LEU A 400 -0.86 4.81 1.30
C LEU A 400 -0.30 6.20 1.64
N PHE A 401 -0.82 6.86 2.68
CA PHE A 401 -0.47 8.25 2.98
C PHE A 401 0.99 8.44 3.34
N GLY A 402 1.58 7.57 4.16
CA GLY A 402 3.00 7.61 4.51
C GLY A 402 3.89 7.46 3.29
N SER A 403 3.85 6.30 2.62
CA SER A 403 4.71 6.04 1.46
C SER A 403 4.49 7.02 0.30
N ARG A 404 3.25 7.45 0.01
CA ARG A 404 3.01 8.49 -1.02
C ARG A 404 3.50 9.85 -0.58
N GLY A 405 3.36 10.19 0.70
CA GLY A 405 3.91 11.39 1.30
C GLY A 405 5.43 11.43 1.14
N TYR A 406 6.11 10.38 1.57
CA TYR A 406 7.56 10.19 1.43
C TYR A 406 8.01 10.29 -0.04
N VAL A 407 7.37 9.53 -0.94
CA VAL A 407 7.67 9.59 -2.38
C VAL A 407 7.46 10.99 -2.96
N ARG A 408 6.36 11.66 -2.60
CA ARG A 408 6.09 13.04 -3.04
C ARG A 408 7.16 14.00 -2.53
N GLN A 409 7.61 13.85 -1.28
CA GLN A 409 8.62 14.70 -0.65
C GLN A 409 10.03 14.47 -1.21
N HIS A 410 10.39 13.24 -1.56
CA HIS A 410 11.75 12.88 -1.96
C HIS A 410 11.95 12.63 -3.46
N PHE A 411 11.00 11.97 -4.13
CA PHE A 411 11.24 11.40 -5.46
C PHE A 411 10.40 12.01 -6.57
N GLY A 412 9.19 12.45 -6.28
CA GLY A 412 8.34 13.11 -7.25
C GLY A 412 6.86 12.76 -7.11
N SER A 413 6.05 13.40 -7.95
CA SER A 413 4.61 13.13 -8.00
C SER A 413 4.01 13.70 -9.28
N ALA A 414 2.85 13.17 -9.68
CA ALA A 414 1.96 13.85 -10.60
C ALA A 414 0.82 14.51 -9.80
N PRO A 415 0.39 15.73 -10.15
CA PRO A 415 -0.71 16.38 -9.44
C PRO A 415 -2.01 15.60 -9.64
N PRO A 416 -2.78 15.31 -8.57
CA PRO A 416 -4.08 14.67 -8.70
C PRO A 416 -5.09 15.64 -9.31
N SER A 417 -6.02 15.11 -10.10
CA SER A 417 -7.11 15.88 -10.68
C SER A 417 -8.06 16.41 -9.61
N ILE A 418 -8.39 17.69 -9.74
CA ILE A 418 -9.29 18.44 -8.85
C ILE A 418 -10.67 18.71 -9.48
N THR A 419 -11.00 18.03 -10.58
CA THR A 419 -12.34 18.15 -11.16
C THR A 419 -13.40 17.65 -10.18
N PRO A 420 -14.63 18.19 -10.17
CA PRO A 420 -15.64 17.83 -9.16
C PRO A 420 -15.95 16.33 -9.06
N ASP A 421 -15.87 15.58 -10.16
CA ASP A 421 -16.04 14.13 -10.18
C ASP A 421 -14.87 13.37 -9.50
N GLN A 422 -13.67 13.94 -9.51
CA GLN A 422 -12.46 13.37 -8.92
C GLN A 422 -12.35 13.73 -7.43
N LEU A 423 -12.86 14.88 -7.00
CA LEU A 423 -12.83 15.28 -5.57
C LEU A 423 -13.67 14.36 -4.67
N ILE A 424 -14.64 13.64 -5.24
CA ILE A 424 -15.42 12.62 -4.52
C ILE A 424 -14.59 11.36 -4.26
N LEU A 425 -13.56 11.12 -5.07
CA LEU A 425 -12.66 9.99 -4.91
C LEU A 425 -11.59 10.33 -3.86
N PRO A 426 -11.19 9.34 -3.05
CA PRO A 426 -9.94 9.39 -2.31
C PRO A 426 -8.78 9.74 -3.26
N GLU A 427 -7.79 10.48 -2.76
CA GLU A 427 -6.70 10.99 -3.61
C GLU A 427 -5.97 9.87 -4.37
N PHE A 428 -5.80 8.69 -3.76
CA PHE A 428 -5.14 7.54 -4.39
C PHE A 428 -5.90 6.96 -5.59
N LEU A 429 -7.20 7.25 -5.72
CA LEU A 429 -8.01 6.86 -6.88
C LEU A 429 -8.16 7.98 -7.91
N ARG A 430 -7.65 9.18 -7.64
CA ARG A 430 -7.76 10.31 -8.57
C ARG A 430 -6.80 10.13 -9.73
N ARG A 431 -7.27 10.45 -10.92
CA ARG A 431 -6.41 10.54 -12.12
C ARG A 431 -5.41 11.67 -11.96
N ALA A 432 -4.23 11.55 -12.56
CA ALA A 432 -3.31 12.67 -12.67
C ALA A 432 -3.89 13.76 -13.59
N SER A 433 -3.64 15.03 -13.27
CA SER A 433 -4.02 16.19 -14.09
C SER A 433 -2.86 16.79 -14.88
N GLY A 434 -1.65 16.25 -14.74
CA GLY A 434 -0.43 16.76 -15.37
C GLY A 434 0.66 15.71 -15.45
N PRO A 435 1.80 16.06 -16.06
CA PRO A 435 2.95 15.16 -16.18
C PRO A 435 3.54 14.84 -14.81
N LEU A 436 4.27 13.72 -14.75
CA LEU A 436 5.07 13.33 -13.60
C LEU A 436 6.25 14.30 -13.41
N GLU A 437 6.34 14.94 -12.24
CA GLU A 437 7.46 15.80 -11.85
C GLU A 437 8.41 15.04 -10.93
N LEU A 438 9.65 14.80 -11.39
CA LEU A 438 10.67 14.03 -10.66
C LEU A 438 11.65 14.93 -9.91
N LYS A 439 12.04 14.50 -8.71
CA LYS A 439 13.06 15.12 -7.86
C LYS A 439 14.42 14.45 -8.04
N PRO A 440 15.55 15.14 -7.77
CA PRO A 440 16.89 14.59 -7.97
C PRO A 440 17.15 13.26 -7.23
N GLU A 441 16.64 13.11 -6.02
CA GLU A 441 16.86 11.91 -5.18
C GLU A 441 16.22 10.65 -5.76
N GLN A 442 15.22 10.78 -6.63
CA GLN A 442 14.60 9.64 -7.32
C GLN A 442 15.62 8.77 -8.04
N LYS A 443 16.69 9.39 -8.56
CA LYS A 443 17.76 8.71 -9.30
C LYS A 443 18.69 7.89 -8.41
N LEU A 444 18.62 8.07 -7.09
CA LEU A 444 19.48 7.39 -6.13
C LEU A 444 18.90 6.04 -5.68
N ILE A 445 17.59 5.81 -5.86
CA ILE A 445 16.93 4.61 -5.34
C ILE A 445 17.02 3.46 -6.34
N SER A 446 17.67 2.37 -5.95
CA SER A 446 17.84 1.17 -6.78
C SER A 446 16.55 0.34 -6.83
N GLY A 447 15.88 0.19 -5.70
CA GLY A 447 14.61 -0.49 -5.61
C GLY A 447 14.10 -0.55 -4.17
N TYR A 448 12.84 -0.93 -4.03
CA TYR A 448 12.13 -1.07 -2.76
C TYR A 448 11.52 -2.47 -2.66
N PHE A 449 11.73 -3.14 -1.53
CA PHE A 449 11.16 -4.45 -1.22
C PHE A 449 10.15 -4.31 -0.08
N ASN A 450 8.95 -4.86 -0.28
CA ASN A 450 7.81 -4.74 0.63
C ASN A 450 7.22 -6.11 0.99
N VAL A 451 6.85 -6.28 2.25
CA VAL A 451 6.07 -7.41 2.76
C VAL A 451 4.81 -6.89 3.43
N ASP A 452 3.64 -7.35 2.95
CA ASP A 452 2.33 -6.84 3.40
C ASP A 452 1.17 -7.81 3.07
N ASN A 453 1.38 -9.10 3.28
CA ASN A 453 0.38 -10.11 2.93
C ASN A 453 0.29 -11.19 4.03
N GLY A 454 0.35 -10.76 5.29
CA GLY A 454 0.23 -11.64 6.44
C GLY A 454 1.55 -12.23 6.94
N SER A 455 1.50 -13.45 7.49
CA SER A 455 2.65 -14.11 8.13
C SER A 455 3.15 -15.38 7.43
N GLY A 456 2.66 -15.65 6.22
CA GLY A 456 3.06 -16.80 5.44
C GLY A 456 4.50 -16.72 4.93
N LYS A 457 5.05 -17.86 4.54
CA LYS A 457 6.40 -17.91 3.96
C LYS A 457 6.41 -17.28 2.57
N ILE A 458 7.54 -16.68 2.21
CA ILE A 458 7.79 -16.17 0.88
C ILE A 458 8.01 -17.35 -0.08
N ARG A 459 7.28 -17.35 -1.19
CA ARG A 459 7.33 -18.35 -2.28
C ARG A 459 7.96 -17.80 -3.56
N GLY A 460 8.16 -16.50 -3.65
CA GLY A 460 8.57 -15.86 -4.89
C GLY A 460 8.41 -14.34 -4.88
N VAL A 461 8.43 -13.73 -6.06
CA VAL A 461 8.34 -12.27 -6.22
C VAL A 461 7.44 -11.89 -7.40
N TYR A 462 6.60 -10.87 -7.19
CA TYR A 462 5.91 -10.17 -8.27
C TYR A 462 6.87 -9.16 -8.90
N LEU A 463 7.14 -9.31 -10.20
CA LEU A 463 8.11 -8.49 -10.92
C LEU A 463 7.54 -7.12 -11.34
N GLN A 464 6.26 -6.84 -11.07
CA GLN A 464 5.59 -5.56 -11.34
C GLN A 464 5.77 -5.07 -12.79
N GLN A 465 5.61 -6.01 -13.73
CA GLN A 465 5.82 -5.83 -15.17
C GLN A 465 7.24 -5.40 -15.59
N ASN A 466 8.22 -5.51 -14.69
CA ASN A 466 9.62 -5.21 -14.98
C ASN A 466 10.37 -6.43 -15.54
N ALA A 467 10.24 -6.67 -16.84
CA ALA A 467 10.81 -7.86 -17.48
C ALA A 467 12.35 -7.94 -17.37
N ALA A 468 13.01 -6.78 -17.29
CA ALA A 468 14.46 -6.70 -17.24
C ALA A 468 15.04 -7.25 -15.92
N VAL A 469 14.25 -7.30 -14.85
CA VAL A 469 14.71 -7.83 -13.54
C VAL A 469 14.56 -9.36 -13.44
N ALA A 470 13.77 -9.99 -14.32
CA ALA A 470 13.53 -11.43 -14.30
C ALA A 470 14.82 -12.28 -14.30
N PRO A 471 15.81 -12.08 -15.21
CA PRO A 471 17.05 -12.87 -15.21
C PRO A 471 17.94 -12.65 -13.98
N ILE A 472 17.77 -11.51 -13.29
CA ILE A 472 18.48 -11.19 -12.05
C ILE A 472 17.87 -12.00 -10.90
N PHE A 473 16.55 -11.85 -10.67
CA PHE A 473 15.87 -12.54 -9.57
C PHE A 473 15.87 -14.06 -9.75
N ALA A 474 15.86 -14.56 -11.00
CA ALA A 474 15.99 -15.99 -11.27
C ALA A 474 17.28 -16.58 -10.67
N GLN A 475 18.38 -15.82 -10.72
CA GLN A 475 19.65 -16.23 -10.12
C GLN A 475 19.62 -16.09 -8.60
N TRP A 476 19.01 -15.02 -8.06
CA TRP A 476 18.93 -14.79 -6.62
C TRP A 476 18.11 -15.85 -5.88
N ILE A 477 17.02 -16.34 -6.49
CA ILE A 477 16.15 -17.37 -5.88
C ILE A 477 16.66 -18.79 -6.10
N ALA A 478 17.55 -19.03 -7.07
CA ALA A 478 18.00 -20.39 -7.37
C ALA A 478 18.62 -21.14 -6.16
N PRO A 479 19.41 -20.49 -5.28
CA PRO A 479 19.90 -21.08 -4.03
C PRO A 479 18.86 -21.19 -2.91
N LEU A 480 17.65 -20.64 -3.09
CA LEU A 480 16.59 -20.56 -2.06
C LEU A 480 15.45 -21.56 -2.29
N LYS A 481 15.61 -22.45 -3.26
CA LYS A 481 14.60 -23.49 -3.58
C LYS A 481 14.28 -24.39 -2.39
N ASP A 482 15.26 -24.66 -1.54
CA ASP A 482 15.08 -25.45 -0.32
C ASP A 482 14.19 -24.74 0.72
N LEU A 483 14.15 -23.41 0.70
CA LEU A 483 13.23 -22.58 1.49
C LEU A 483 11.86 -22.40 0.83
N GLY A 484 11.62 -23.04 -0.32
CA GLY A 484 10.35 -22.96 -1.06
C GLY A 484 10.16 -21.70 -1.90
N VAL A 485 11.22 -20.92 -2.13
CA VAL A 485 11.21 -19.75 -3.01
C VAL A 485 11.49 -20.19 -4.44
N THR A 486 10.45 -20.29 -5.25
CA THR A 486 10.52 -20.94 -6.58
C THR A 486 9.89 -20.12 -7.70
N THR A 487 9.13 -19.09 -7.39
CA THR A 487 8.22 -18.48 -8.36
C THR A 487 8.60 -17.03 -8.66
N LEU A 488 8.65 -16.69 -9.94
CA LEU A 488 8.68 -15.30 -10.40
C LEU A 488 7.47 -15.11 -11.29
N THR A 489 6.77 -13.99 -11.12
CA THR A 489 5.62 -13.67 -11.97
C THR A 489 5.73 -12.26 -12.53
N MET A 490 5.46 -12.12 -13.83
CA MET A 490 5.39 -10.82 -14.50
C MET A 490 4.13 -10.02 -14.13
N ARG A 491 3.20 -10.65 -13.39
CA ARG A 491 1.98 -10.01 -12.89
C ARG A 491 2.32 -8.89 -11.91
N ASN A 492 1.41 -7.92 -11.84
CA ASN A 492 1.31 -7.06 -10.66
C ASN A 492 0.55 -7.82 -9.56
N THR A 493 0.68 -7.35 -8.33
CA THR A 493 -0.17 -7.80 -7.21
C THR A 493 -1.09 -6.67 -6.74
N GLY A 494 -1.85 -6.90 -5.67
CA GLY A 494 -2.65 -5.89 -4.98
C GLY A 494 -1.86 -4.66 -4.57
N GLY A 495 -2.56 -3.62 -4.14
CA GLY A 495 -1.94 -2.34 -3.80
C GLY A 495 -1.50 -2.26 -2.36
N THR A 496 -0.25 -1.86 -2.17
CA THR A 496 0.36 -1.41 -0.91
C THR A 496 1.52 -0.47 -1.27
N ASP A 497 2.36 -0.10 -0.30
CA ASP A 497 3.37 0.95 -0.38
C ASP A 497 4.32 0.86 -1.58
N HIS A 498 4.58 -0.33 -2.12
CA HIS A 498 5.42 -0.49 -3.31
C HIS A 498 4.86 0.23 -4.54
N LEU A 499 3.54 0.42 -4.61
CA LEU A 499 2.89 1.17 -5.69
C LEU A 499 3.28 2.65 -5.69
N SER A 500 3.56 3.23 -4.52
CA SER A 500 4.00 4.63 -4.39
C SER A 500 5.32 4.85 -5.12
N PHE A 501 6.26 3.90 -5.02
CA PHE A 501 7.55 3.93 -5.71
C PHE A 501 7.43 3.69 -7.21
N ASP A 502 6.62 2.70 -7.58
CA ASP A 502 6.35 2.35 -8.97
C ASP A 502 5.70 3.52 -9.74
N ALA A 503 4.86 4.32 -9.07
CA ALA A 503 4.22 5.51 -9.63
C ALA A 503 5.21 6.60 -10.07
N VAL A 504 6.43 6.59 -9.52
CA VAL A 504 7.53 7.51 -9.89
C VAL A 504 8.67 6.79 -10.62
N GLY A 505 8.43 5.56 -11.09
CA GLY A 505 9.39 4.76 -11.85
C GLY A 505 10.56 4.19 -11.05
N ILE A 506 10.50 4.18 -9.72
CA ILE A 506 11.42 3.41 -8.88
C ILE A 506 10.87 1.97 -8.80
N PRO A 507 11.69 0.92 -9.02
CA PRO A 507 11.21 -0.46 -8.94
C PRO A 507 10.78 -0.80 -7.51
N GLY A 508 9.48 -0.91 -7.26
CA GLY A 508 8.90 -1.43 -6.03
C GLY A 508 8.48 -2.89 -6.22
N PHE A 509 8.77 -3.77 -5.25
CA PHE A 509 8.46 -5.19 -5.33
C PHE A 509 7.68 -5.67 -4.11
N GLN A 510 6.75 -6.58 -4.37
CA GLN A 510 6.08 -7.37 -3.34
C GLN A 510 6.47 -8.84 -3.49
N PHE A 511 6.63 -9.53 -2.38
CA PHE A 511 6.84 -10.97 -2.37
C PHE A 511 5.52 -11.73 -2.61
N ILE A 512 5.61 -12.89 -3.25
CA ILE A 512 4.53 -13.89 -3.27
C ILE A 512 4.59 -14.59 -1.93
N GLN A 513 3.53 -14.51 -1.14
CA GLN A 513 3.46 -15.08 0.20
C GLN A 513 2.35 -16.12 0.30
N ASP A 514 2.57 -17.22 1.03
CA ASP A 514 1.47 -18.15 1.33
C ASP A 514 0.30 -17.39 2.00
N PRO A 515 -0.95 -17.54 1.53
CA PRO A 515 -2.06 -16.71 1.98
C PRO A 515 -2.54 -17.02 3.41
N LEU A 516 -2.33 -18.25 3.89
CA LEU A 516 -2.79 -18.72 5.19
C LEU A 516 -4.29 -18.44 5.38
N ASP A 517 -4.68 -17.79 6.47
CA ASP A 517 -6.02 -17.29 6.74
C ASP A 517 -6.14 -15.76 6.61
N TYR A 518 -5.26 -15.12 5.82
CA TYR A 518 -5.21 -13.66 5.65
C TYR A 518 -6.55 -13.10 5.13
N GLU A 519 -6.94 -13.49 3.91
CA GLU A 519 -8.16 -12.99 3.25
C GLU A 519 -9.46 -13.62 3.80
N SER A 520 -9.35 -14.71 4.56
CA SER A 520 -10.49 -15.44 5.09
C SER A 520 -10.83 -14.98 6.51
N ARG A 521 -9.84 -14.71 7.36
CA ARG A 521 -10.08 -14.42 8.78
C ARG A 521 -9.34 -13.21 9.32
N THR A 522 -8.06 -13.00 9.01
CA THR A 522 -7.24 -12.08 9.80
C THR A 522 -7.32 -10.65 9.28
N HIS A 523 -7.07 -10.42 8.00
CA HIS A 523 -7.04 -9.10 7.37
C HIS A 523 -8.24 -8.24 7.77
N HIS A 524 -7.95 -7.05 8.34
CA HIS A 524 -8.94 -6.08 8.83
C HIS A 524 -9.95 -6.58 9.89
N SER A 525 -9.59 -7.57 10.71
CA SER A 525 -10.57 -8.22 11.59
C SER A 525 -10.14 -8.33 13.06
N ASN A 526 -11.11 -8.64 13.93
CA ASN A 526 -10.84 -8.95 15.34
C ASN A 526 -10.11 -10.28 15.58
N GLN A 527 -9.80 -11.01 14.52
CA GLN A 527 -8.92 -12.16 14.54
C GLN A 527 -7.48 -11.81 14.18
N ASP A 528 -7.19 -10.54 13.83
CA ASP A 528 -5.83 -10.11 13.51
C ASP A 528 -4.95 -9.92 14.76
N VAL A 529 -4.52 -11.03 15.34
CA VAL A 529 -3.84 -11.07 16.64
C VAL A 529 -2.57 -11.92 16.59
N PHE A 530 -1.73 -11.77 17.60
CA PHE A 530 -0.43 -12.44 17.71
C PHE A 530 -0.50 -13.95 17.43
N GLU A 531 -1.56 -14.63 17.89
CA GLU A 531 -1.76 -16.07 17.71
C GLU A 531 -1.89 -16.52 16.25
N ARG A 532 -2.12 -15.60 15.32
CA ARG A 532 -2.21 -15.89 13.88
C ARG A 532 -0.85 -15.90 13.18
N LEU A 533 0.17 -15.34 13.82
CA LEU A 533 1.51 -15.29 13.27
C LEU A 533 2.11 -16.69 13.16
N GLN A 534 2.85 -16.96 12.08
CA GLN A 534 3.58 -18.20 11.86
C GLN A 534 5.08 -17.99 12.08
N PRO A 535 5.65 -18.33 13.25
CA PRO A 535 7.02 -17.96 13.60
C PRO A 535 8.12 -18.53 12.69
N ALA A 536 7.88 -19.71 12.11
CA ALA A 536 8.84 -20.33 11.18
C ALA A 536 8.81 -19.64 9.80
N ASP A 537 7.62 -19.23 9.36
CA ASP A 537 7.42 -18.56 8.08
C ASP A 537 7.94 -17.13 8.12
N LEU A 538 7.69 -16.39 9.20
CA LEU A 538 8.24 -15.03 9.40
C LEU A 538 9.77 -15.01 9.40
N ARG A 539 10.41 -15.99 10.06
CA ARG A 539 11.88 -16.14 10.01
C ARG A 539 12.36 -16.42 8.60
N GLN A 540 11.66 -17.29 7.87
CA GLN A 540 11.98 -17.55 6.46
C GLN A 540 11.82 -16.28 5.62
N ALA A 541 10.76 -15.49 5.83
CA ALA A 541 10.51 -14.26 5.10
C ALA A 541 11.64 -13.24 5.32
N ALA A 542 12.04 -13.00 6.57
CA ALA A 542 13.16 -12.11 6.92
C ALA A 542 14.49 -12.53 6.30
N ILE A 543 14.77 -13.84 6.26
CA ILE A 543 15.97 -14.37 5.59
C ILE A 543 15.94 -14.09 4.09
N VAL A 544 14.81 -14.37 3.43
CA VAL A 544 14.67 -14.17 1.98
C VAL A 544 14.77 -12.69 1.63
N GLU A 545 14.08 -11.83 2.36
CA GLU A 545 14.13 -10.39 2.11
C GLU A 545 15.53 -9.82 2.40
N ALA A 546 16.20 -10.24 3.48
CA ALA A 546 17.57 -9.81 3.78
C ALA A 546 18.55 -10.18 2.66
N ILE A 547 18.36 -11.35 2.02
CA ILE A 547 19.16 -11.77 0.87
C ILE A 547 18.91 -10.86 -0.34
N PHE A 548 17.65 -10.51 -0.62
CA PHE A 548 17.31 -9.60 -1.72
C PHE A 548 17.89 -8.20 -1.51
N VAL A 549 17.72 -7.66 -0.31
CA VAL A 549 18.25 -6.35 0.10
C VAL A 549 19.79 -6.35 0.03
N TYR A 550 20.44 -7.38 0.57
CA TYR A 550 21.89 -7.54 0.49
C TYR A 550 22.39 -7.58 -0.96
N ASN A 551 21.79 -8.42 -1.80
CA ASN A 551 22.21 -8.53 -3.20
C ASN A 551 22.06 -7.19 -3.94
N ALA A 552 20.91 -6.53 -3.81
CA ALA A 552 20.70 -5.21 -4.41
C ALA A 552 21.74 -4.19 -3.93
N ALA A 553 22.11 -4.23 -2.65
CA ALA A 553 23.06 -3.30 -2.06
C ALA A 553 24.53 -3.57 -2.45
N MET A 554 24.87 -4.81 -2.83
CA MET A 554 26.24 -5.24 -3.15
C MET A 554 26.59 -5.23 -4.63
N ARG A 555 25.59 -5.21 -5.51
CA ARG A 555 25.79 -5.21 -6.98
C ARG A 555 26.50 -3.97 -7.49
N ASP A 556 27.09 -4.07 -8.68
CA ASP A 556 27.64 -2.91 -9.38
C ASP A 556 26.52 -2.03 -9.96
N GLN A 557 25.60 -2.61 -10.72
CA GLN A 557 24.49 -1.89 -11.35
C GLN A 557 23.29 -1.78 -10.41
N MET A 558 22.54 -0.67 -10.54
CA MET A 558 21.20 -0.57 -9.97
C MET A 558 20.26 -1.56 -10.66
N LEU A 559 19.15 -1.90 -9.99
CA LEU A 559 18.11 -2.70 -10.62
C LEU A 559 17.55 -1.97 -11.85
N PRO A 560 17.29 -2.69 -12.95
CA PRO A 560 16.76 -2.08 -14.16
C PRO A 560 15.36 -1.52 -13.89
N ARG A 561 15.02 -0.40 -14.54
CA ARG A 561 13.72 0.24 -14.41
C ARG A 561 12.83 -0.08 -15.61
N LYS A 562 11.52 -0.13 -15.37
CA LYS A 562 10.53 -0.08 -16.45
C LYS A 562 10.45 1.34 -17.02
N PRO A 563 9.91 1.54 -18.23
CA PRO A 563 9.65 2.88 -18.76
C PRO A 563 8.88 3.73 -17.75
N LEU A 564 9.19 5.03 -17.69
CA LEU A 564 8.51 5.94 -16.79
C LEU A 564 6.99 5.91 -17.04
N PRO A 565 6.17 5.92 -15.97
CA PRO A 565 4.73 6.07 -16.13
C PRO A 565 4.40 7.39 -16.84
N HIS A 566 3.42 7.33 -17.74
CA HIS A 566 2.86 8.50 -18.42
C HIS A 566 1.39 8.69 -18.01
N PRO A 567 1.13 9.06 -16.74
CA PRO A 567 -0.22 9.12 -16.19
C PRO A 567 -1.11 10.19 -16.88
N GLU A 568 -0.49 11.14 -17.60
CA GLU A 568 -1.17 12.15 -18.41
C GLU A 568 -1.73 11.61 -19.74
N GLN A 569 -1.21 10.49 -20.24
CA GLN A 569 -1.56 9.98 -21.55
C GLN A 569 -2.87 9.18 -21.50
N GLN A 570 -3.95 9.78 -21.98
CA GLN A 570 -5.17 9.05 -22.30
C GLN A 570 -5.01 8.36 -23.66
N THR A 571 -5.54 7.14 -23.80
CA THR A 571 -5.67 6.48 -25.09
C THR A 571 -6.55 7.31 -26.01
N THR A 572 -5.94 8.17 -26.83
CA THR A 572 -6.65 8.94 -27.84
C THR A 572 -6.87 8.01 -29.03
N PRO A 573 -8.08 7.94 -29.60
CA PRO A 573 -8.31 7.18 -30.83
C PRO A 573 -7.28 7.58 -31.88
N LEU A 574 -6.75 6.59 -32.62
CA LEU A 574 -5.83 6.87 -33.72
C LEU A 574 -6.51 7.84 -34.70
N LYS A 575 -5.84 8.95 -34.96
CA LYS A 575 -6.33 9.96 -35.89
C LYS A 575 -6.55 9.34 -37.27
N ASP A 576 -7.70 9.64 -37.89
CA ASP A 576 -8.09 9.17 -39.23
C ASP A 576 -8.16 7.64 -39.39
N LEU A 577 -8.23 6.87 -38.29
CA LEU A 577 -8.40 5.41 -38.35
C LEU A 577 -9.66 5.01 -39.12
N PHE A 578 -10.71 5.83 -38.99
CA PHE A 578 -11.96 5.70 -39.73
C PHE A 578 -12.17 6.98 -40.55
N PRO A 579 -11.68 7.06 -41.80
CA PRO A 579 -11.71 8.28 -42.61
C PRO A 579 -13.13 8.74 -43.02
N GLY A 580 -14.15 7.92 -42.76
CA GLY A 580 -15.57 8.28 -42.91
C GLY A 580 -16.27 8.62 -41.59
N ALA A 581 -15.55 8.62 -40.46
CA ALA A 581 -16.12 9.02 -39.18
C ALA A 581 -16.35 10.54 -39.20
N THR A 582 -17.62 10.94 -39.18
CA THR A 582 -17.99 12.32 -38.83
C THR A 582 -17.56 12.58 -37.39
N GLU A 583 -17.02 13.75 -37.07
CA GLU A 583 -16.71 14.14 -35.69
C GLU A 583 -17.91 13.82 -34.79
N GLY A 584 -17.75 12.80 -33.95
CA GLY A 584 -18.80 12.40 -33.02
C GLY A 584 -19.04 13.53 -32.03
N ASN A 585 -20.31 13.81 -31.71
CA ASN A 585 -20.72 14.63 -30.58
C ASN A 585 -20.15 14.05 -29.28
N THR A 586 -18.87 14.29 -28.98
CA THR A 586 -18.31 14.12 -27.63
C THR A 586 -18.30 15.47 -26.91
N GLY A 587 -19.31 16.30 -27.19
CA GLY A 587 -19.76 17.29 -26.24
C GLY A 587 -20.40 16.55 -25.08
N ALA A 588 -19.77 16.60 -23.91
CA ALA A 588 -20.34 16.33 -22.60
C ALA A 588 -21.37 15.17 -22.56
N VAL A 589 -20.90 13.98 -22.18
CA VAL A 589 -21.74 13.10 -21.35
C VAL A 589 -21.82 13.76 -19.96
N ALA A 590 -22.51 14.89 -19.91
CA ALA A 590 -22.96 15.51 -18.69
C ALA A 590 -24.02 14.61 -18.09
N ALA A 591 -23.84 14.32 -16.79
CA ALA A 591 -24.87 14.03 -15.80
C ALA A 591 -26.29 13.83 -16.36
N ASN A 592 -26.70 12.57 -16.49
CA ASN A 592 -28.05 12.10 -16.21
C ASN A 592 -28.07 10.56 -16.31
N MET A 593 -27.70 9.91 -15.21
CA MET A 593 -28.34 8.70 -14.66
C MET A 593 -27.71 8.39 -13.30
#